data_AF-A0A963BWF5-F1
#
_entry.id   AF-A0A963BWF5-F1
#
_cell.length_a   1.000
_cell.length_b   1.000
_cell.length_c   1.000
_cell.angle_alpha   90.00
_cell.angle_beta   90.00
_cell.angle_gamma   90.00
#
_symmetry.space_group_name_H-M   'P 1'
#
loop_
_entity.id
_entity.type
_entity.pdbx_description
1 polymer ?
#
loop_
_entity_poly.entity_id
_entity_poly.type
_entity_poly.pdbx_seq_one_letter_code
_entity_poly.pdbx_strand_id
1 'polypeptide(L)'
;MQLSELKSLHVSQLLEMASAAEIDGANRLRKQELIFALLRNRAKKGEPIFGDGVLEVLPDGFGFLRSPDTSYLAGTDDIYVSPSQIRRFNLHTGDTIEGEIRTPKDGERYFALVKLDKVNFHPPEASKHKILFENLTPLHPTECLKLERDIRGEENTTSRVIDMIAPIGKGQRGMLVASPKSGKTV
;
A
#
# COMPACT_ATOMS: atom_id res chain seq x y z
N MET A 1 1.19 16.16 -6.08
CA MET A 1 1.78 15.05 -6.85
C MET A 1 1.91 13.84 -5.94
N GLN A 2 1.55 12.64 -6.40
CA GLN A 2 1.58 11.44 -5.56
C GLN A 2 2.92 10.71 -5.68
N LEU A 3 3.47 10.25 -4.56
CA LEU A 3 4.75 9.54 -4.51
C LEU A 3 4.72 8.20 -5.28
N SER A 4 3.62 7.45 -5.16
CA SER A 4 3.42 6.16 -5.83
C SER A 4 3.37 6.30 -7.36
N GLU A 5 2.74 7.36 -7.88
CA GLU A 5 2.74 7.67 -9.32
C GLU A 5 4.18 7.79 -9.86
N LEU A 6 5.05 8.54 -9.19
CA LEU A 6 6.46 8.69 -9.60
C LEU A 6 7.25 7.38 -9.56
N LYS A 7 6.96 6.51 -8.59
CA LYS A 7 7.61 5.19 -8.48
C LYS A 7 7.23 4.29 -9.66
N SER A 8 6.01 4.41 -10.17
CA SER A 8 5.50 3.63 -11.30
C SER A 8 6.10 4.04 -12.66
N LEU A 9 6.54 5.29 -12.82
CA LEU A 9 7.08 5.79 -14.08
C LEU A 9 8.43 5.15 -14.44
N HIS A 10 8.70 5.06 -15.74
CA HIS A 10 9.99 4.60 -16.24
C HIS A 10 11.07 5.67 -16.00
N VAL A 11 12.33 5.25 -15.85
CA VAL A 11 13.45 6.16 -15.54
C VAL A 11 13.60 7.26 -16.60
N SER A 12 13.34 6.95 -17.88
CA SER A 12 13.40 7.95 -18.96
C SER A 12 12.42 9.10 -18.75
N GLN A 13 11.17 8.80 -18.35
CA GLN A 13 10.16 9.82 -18.07
C GLN A 13 10.55 10.68 -16.86
N LEU A 14 11.14 10.06 -15.83
CA LEU A 14 11.63 10.80 -14.67
C LEU A 14 12.78 11.75 -15.05
N LEU A 15 13.66 11.35 -15.98
CA LEU A 15 14.73 12.22 -16.49
C LEU A 15 14.19 13.38 -17.33
N GLU A 16 13.18 13.14 -18.16
CA GLU A 16 12.47 14.20 -18.90
C GLU A 16 11.83 15.20 -17.94
N MET A 17 11.13 14.72 -16.91
CA MET A 17 10.55 15.56 -15.87
C MET A 17 11.62 16.35 -15.11
N ALA A 18 12.78 15.75 -14.83
CA ALA A 18 13.86 16.41 -14.12
C ALA A 18 14.56 17.48 -14.97
N SER A 19 14.72 17.24 -16.27
CA SER A 19 15.20 18.22 -17.23
C SER A 19 14.23 19.41 -17.33
N ALA A 20 12.93 19.14 -17.46
CA ALA A 20 11.90 20.19 -17.48
C ALA A 20 11.80 20.98 -16.17
N ALA A 21 12.21 20.38 -15.05
CA ALA A 21 12.26 21.02 -13.74
C ALA A 21 13.61 21.69 -13.42
N GLU A 22 14.54 21.72 -14.39
CA GLU A 22 15.89 22.31 -14.28
C GLU A 22 16.71 21.71 -13.11
N ILE A 23 16.64 20.39 -12.94
CA ILE A 23 17.41 19.67 -11.90
C ILE A 23 18.79 19.31 -12.46
N ASP A 24 19.83 19.95 -11.93
CA ASP A 24 21.22 19.69 -12.29
C ASP A 24 21.66 18.26 -11.96
N GLY A 25 22.39 17.63 -12.88
CA GLY A 25 23.02 16.32 -12.66
C GLY A 25 22.05 15.14 -12.58
N ALA A 26 20.79 15.31 -12.98
CA ALA A 26 19.75 14.27 -12.93
C ALA A 26 20.19 12.92 -13.54
N ASN A 27 20.98 12.94 -14.61
CA ASN A 27 21.47 11.73 -15.31
C ASN A 27 22.40 10.84 -14.46
N ARG A 28 22.99 11.36 -13.39
CA ARG A 28 23.88 10.60 -12.50
C ARG A 28 23.16 10.01 -11.29
N LEU A 29 21.90 10.40 -11.07
CA LEU A 29 21.12 10.00 -9.91
C LEU A 29 20.48 8.62 -10.13
N ARG A 30 20.40 7.83 -9.07
CA ARG A 30 19.56 6.62 -9.07
C ARG A 30 18.08 7.02 -9.15
N LYS A 31 17.21 6.10 -9.59
CA LYS A 31 15.75 6.34 -9.67
C LYS A 31 15.18 6.96 -8.40
N GLN A 32 15.57 6.44 -7.23
CA GLN A 32 15.13 6.95 -5.92
C GLN A 32 15.59 8.39 -5.66
N GLU A 33 16.87 8.70 -5.91
CA GLU A 33 17.43 10.04 -5.73
C GLU A 33 16.81 11.04 -6.71
N LEU A 34 16.48 10.60 -7.93
CA LEU A 34 15.78 11.39 -8.93
C LEU A 34 14.35 11.74 -8.50
N ILE A 35 13.60 10.75 -7.99
CA ILE A 35 12.27 10.96 -7.40
C ILE A 35 12.37 11.96 -6.23
N PHE A 36 13.37 11.79 -5.37
CA PHE A 36 13.60 12.67 -4.24
C PHE A 36 13.90 14.12 -4.68
N ALA A 37 14.74 14.30 -5.70
CA ALA A 37 15.08 15.60 -6.25
C ALA A 37 13.86 16.30 -6.88
N LEU A 38 13.04 15.55 -7.64
CA LEU A 38 11.79 16.04 -8.22
C LEU A 38 10.80 16.52 -7.15
N LEU A 39 10.62 15.72 -6.10
CA LEU A 39 9.76 16.05 -4.98
C LEU A 39 10.28 17.28 -4.22
N ARG A 40 11.59 17.36 -3.95
CA ARG A 40 12.19 18.51 -3.29
C ARG A 40 12.06 19.80 -4.10
N ASN A 41 12.21 19.73 -5.43
CA ASN A 41 12.03 20.88 -6.32
C ASN A 41 10.58 21.42 -6.22
N ARG A 42 9.58 20.54 -6.22
CA ARG A 42 8.17 20.93 -6.09
C ARG A 42 7.80 21.43 -4.70
N ALA A 43 8.29 20.80 -3.64
CA ALA A 43 8.10 21.29 -2.27
C ALA A 43 8.64 22.73 -2.13
N LYS A 44 9.79 23.05 -2.73
CA LYS A 44 10.35 24.41 -2.75
C LYS A 44 9.47 25.42 -3.49
N LYS A 45 8.69 24.97 -4.47
CA LYS A 45 7.69 25.80 -5.19
C LYS A 45 6.38 25.96 -4.41
N GLY A 46 6.26 25.37 -3.21
CA GLY A 46 5.06 25.43 -2.38
C GLY A 46 3.94 24.48 -2.81
N GLU A 47 4.23 23.54 -3.72
CA GLU A 47 3.25 22.53 -4.15
C GLU A 47 3.16 21.39 -3.12
N PRO A 48 1.95 20.97 -2.71
CA PRO A 48 1.77 19.85 -1.79
C PRO A 48 2.14 18.53 -2.45
N ILE A 49 2.78 17.67 -1.65
CA ILE A 49 3.18 16.33 -2.03
C ILE A 49 2.32 15.34 -1.26
N PHE A 50 1.87 14.30 -1.92
CA PHE A 50 1.06 13.25 -1.32
C PHE A 50 1.80 11.92 -1.34
N GLY A 51 1.56 11.11 -0.32
CA GLY A 51 2.11 9.78 -0.20
C GLY A 51 1.06 8.83 0.37
N ASP A 52 1.24 7.56 0.04
CA ASP A 52 0.39 6.47 0.50
C ASP A 52 1.23 5.24 0.86
N GLY A 53 0.67 4.38 1.69
CA GLY A 53 1.26 3.09 2.05
C GLY A 53 0.56 2.45 3.24
N VAL A 54 1.01 1.25 3.59
CA VAL A 54 0.47 0.49 4.73
C VAL A 54 1.32 0.74 5.96
N LEU A 55 0.69 1.16 7.05
CA LEU A 55 1.35 1.47 8.31
C LEU A 55 1.92 0.22 8.96
N GLU A 56 3.19 0.28 9.32
CA GLU A 56 3.85 -0.62 10.26
C GLU A 56 4.28 0.19 11.48
N VAL A 57 3.70 -0.10 12.65
CA VAL A 57 4.09 0.50 13.93
C VAL A 57 5.20 -0.33 14.56
N LEU A 58 6.31 0.32 14.89
CA LEU A 58 7.47 -0.29 15.55
C LEU A 58 7.33 -0.25 17.08
N PRO A 59 8.09 -1.07 17.83
CA PRO A 59 8.00 -1.15 19.30
C PRO A 59 8.17 0.19 20.02
N ASP A 60 8.96 1.11 19.44
CA ASP A 60 9.20 2.45 19.98
C ASP A 60 8.00 3.42 19.78
N GLY A 61 6.93 2.96 19.13
CA GLY A 61 5.65 3.66 18.98
C GLY A 61 5.57 4.63 17.81
N PHE A 62 6.65 4.80 17.03
CA PHE A 62 6.59 5.44 15.71
C PHE A 62 6.38 4.37 14.62
N GLY A 63 6.06 4.79 13.40
CA GLY A 63 5.82 3.84 12.31
C GLY A 63 6.30 4.33 10.96
N PHE A 64 6.22 3.43 9.98
CA PHE A 64 6.51 3.70 8.58
C PHE A 64 5.35 3.25 7.69
N LEU A 65 5.06 4.04 6.65
CA LEU A 65 4.20 3.58 5.57
C LEU A 65 5.05 2.79 4.57
N ARG A 66 4.78 1.49 4.48
CA ARG A 66 5.44 0.56 3.57
C ARG A 66 4.74 0.49 2.23
N SER A 67 5.51 0.36 1.16
CA SER A 67 4.98 0.28 -0.21
C SER A 67 4.60 -1.16 -0.60
N PRO A 68 3.46 -1.38 -1.27
CA PRO A 68 3.15 -2.68 -1.87
C PRO A 68 4.14 -3.07 -2.98
N ASP A 69 4.74 -2.10 -3.68
CA ASP A 69 5.70 -2.35 -4.77
C ASP A 69 7.00 -3.02 -4.30
N THR A 70 7.36 -2.81 -3.03
CA THR A 70 8.53 -3.43 -2.40
C THR A 70 8.14 -4.62 -1.54
N SER A 71 6.93 -5.17 -1.72
CA SER A 71 6.39 -6.25 -0.90
C SER A 71 6.39 -5.92 0.60
N TYR A 72 6.11 -4.65 0.94
CA TYR A 72 6.11 -4.12 2.30
C TYR A 72 7.46 -4.21 3.04
N LEU A 73 8.56 -4.38 2.30
CA LEU A 73 9.91 -4.36 2.87
C LEU A 73 10.34 -2.95 3.24
N ALA A 74 11.22 -2.86 4.23
CA ALA A 74 11.79 -1.60 4.66
C ALA A 74 12.60 -0.93 3.55
N GLY A 75 12.18 0.28 3.18
CA GLY A 75 12.78 1.11 2.14
C GLY A 75 13.27 2.44 2.70
N THR A 76 14.18 3.09 1.95
CA THR A 76 14.62 4.47 2.24
C THR A 76 13.57 5.51 1.84
N ASP A 77 12.63 5.11 0.99
CA ASP A 77 11.50 5.87 0.48
C ASP A 77 10.22 5.68 1.29
N ASP A 78 10.32 5.04 2.46
CA ASP A 78 9.23 4.91 3.40
C ASP A 78 8.88 6.25 4.06
N ILE A 79 7.60 6.39 4.41
CA ILE A 79 7.08 7.62 5.02
C ILE A 79 7.00 7.41 6.52
N TYR A 80 7.77 8.20 7.27
CA TYR A 80 7.73 8.26 8.71
C TYR A 80 6.39 8.79 9.21
N VAL A 81 5.84 8.10 10.20
CA VAL A 81 4.64 8.49 10.94
C VAL A 81 4.99 8.64 12.41
N SER A 82 4.69 9.82 12.96
CA SER A 82 5.02 10.14 14.35
C SER A 82 4.11 9.40 15.35
N PRO A 83 4.60 9.11 16.57
CA PRO A 83 3.76 8.51 17.62
C PRO A 83 2.54 9.35 17.98
N SER A 84 2.62 10.68 17.85
CA SER A 84 1.50 11.58 18.11
C SER A 84 0.38 11.44 17.08
N GLN A 85 0.72 11.25 15.80
CA GLN A 85 -0.26 10.97 14.74
C GLN A 85 -0.92 9.61 14.94
N ILE A 86 -0.13 8.57 15.26
CA ILE A 86 -0.62 7.22 15.56
C ILE A 86 -1.65 7.25 16.69
N ARG A 87 -1.31 7.90 17.81
CA ARG A 87 -2.22 8.04 18.96
C ARG A 87 -3.46 8.90 18.64
N ARG A 88 -3.28 10.02 17.94
CA ARG A 88 -4.38 10.97 17.64
C ARG A 88 -5.47 10.35 16.78
N PHE A 89 -5.09 9.54 15.79
CA PHE A 89 -6.02 8.91 14.86
C PHE A 89 -6.32 7.44 15.19
N ASN A 90 -5.81 6.93 16.33
CA ASN A 90 -5.95 5.54 16.77
C ASN A 90 -5.55 4.53 15.67
N LEU A 91 -4.41 4.78 15.05
CA LEU A 91 -3.91 3.99 13.92
C LEU A 91 -3.25 2.69 14.40
N HIS A 92 -3.42 1.63 13.63
CA HIS A 92 -2.85 0.31 13.92
C HIS A 92 -2.01 -0.19 12.74
N THR A 93 -1.08 -1.11 13.02
CA THR A 93 -0.34 -1.81 11.97
C THR A 93 -1.33 -2.50 11.01
N GLY A 94 -1.16 -2.27 9.71
CA GLY A 94 -2.07 -2.74 8.66
C GLY A 94 -3.02 -1.68 8.12
N ASP A 95 -3.17 -0.53 8.78
CA ASP A 95 -3.95 0.58 8.25
C ASP A 95 -3.26 1.16 6.99
N THR A 96 -4.00 1.23 5.88
CA THR A 96 -3.58 1.95 4.68
C THR A 96 -3.82 3.44 4.89
N ILE A 97 -2.79 4.24 4.75
CA ILE A 97 -2.83 5.68 5.00
C ILE A 97 -2.52 6.42 3.71
N GLU A 98 -3.29 7.46 3.43
CA GLU A 98 -3.06 8.41 2.34
C GLU A 98 -3.04 9.82 2.95
N GLY A 99 -2.07 10.64 2.55
CA GLY A 99 -2.01 12.01 3.04
C GLY A 99 -0.87 12.84 2.50
N GLU A 100 -0.84 14.09 2.92
CA GLU A 100 0.22 15.04 2.58
C GLU A 100 1.52 14.67 3.31
N ILE A 101 2.61 14.60 2.55
CA ILE A 101 3.94 14.29 3.04
C ILE A 101 4.89 15.46 2.77
N ARG A 102 5.95 15.54 3.57
CA ARG A 102 7.06 16.46 3.35
C ARG A 102 8.35 15.71 3.14
N THR A 103 9.26 16.31 2.39
CA THR A 103 10.66 15.85 2.31
C THR A 103 11.35 15.98 3.68
N PRO A 104 12.31 15.10 4.00
CA PRO A 104 13.12 15.23 5.21
C PRO A 104 13.86 16.57 5.26
N LYS A 105 13.97 17.12 6.47
CA LYS A 105 14.82 18.27 6.80
C LYS A 105 16.26 17.83 7.02
N ASP A 106 17.15 18.80 7.24
CA ASP A 106 18.56 18.52 7.56
C ASP A 106 18.65 17.62 8.81
N GLY A 107 19.28 16.45 8.65
CA GLY A 107 19.39 15.42 9.69
C GLY A 107 18.31 14.34 9.66
N GLU A 108 17.22 14.51 8.92
CA GLU A 108 16.19 13.49 8.72
C GLU A 108 16.50 12.64 7.47
N ARG A 109 16.14 11.35 7.50
CA ARG A 109 16.39 10.40 6.40
C ARG A 109 15.16 10.05 5.57
N TYR A 110 13.96 10.19 6.15
CA TYR A 110 12.71 9.69 5.58
C TYR A 110 11.75 10.82 5.26
N PHE A 111 10.84 10.59 4.32
CA PHE A 111 9.66 11.45 4.18
C PHE A 111 8.85 11.41 5.48
N ALA A 112 8.15 12.48 5.82
CA ALA A 112 7.32 12.51 7.01
C ALA A 112 5.88 12.87 6.65
N LEU A 113 4.92 12.17 7.25
CA LEU A 113 3.51 12.51 7.12
C LEU A 113 3.24 13.85 7.80
N VAL A 114 2.65 14.80 7.08
CA VAL A 114 2.25 16.12 7.60
C VAL A 114 0.79 16.08 8.01
N LYS A 115 -0.06 15.67 7.06
CA LYS A 115 -1.51 15.64 7.22
C LYS A 115 -2.03 14.31 6.73
N LEU A 116 -2.92 13.71 7.51
CA LEU A 116 -3.58 12.46 7.18
C LEU A 116 -4.92 12.80 6.52
N ASP A 117 -5.14 12.31 5.30
CA ASP A 117 -6.35 12.60 4.51
C ASP A 117 -7.30 11.40 4.47
N LYS A 118 -6.80 10.15 4.35
CA LYS A 118 -7.63 8.93 4.41
C LYS A 118 -6.97 7.81 5.20
N VAL A 119 -7.81 6.95 5.78
CA VAL A 119 -7.45 5.68 6.45
C VAL A 119 -8.33 4.56 5.88
N ASN A 120 -7.72 3.51 5.35
CA ASN A 120 -8.38 2.39 4.67
C ASN A 120 -9.41 2.86 3.64
N PHE A 121 -9.00 3.80 2.77
CA PHE A 121 -9.83 4.36 1.70
C PHE A 121 -11.03 5.22 2.15
N HIS A 122 -11.14 5.52 3.45
CA HIS A 122 -12.21 6.33 4.03
C HIS A 122 -11.67 7.57 4.76
N PRO A 123 -12.50 8.60 5.00
CA PRO A 123 -12.13 9.73 5.84
C PRO A 123 -11.71 9.28 7.25
N PRO A 124 -10.77 9.97 7.92
CA PRO A 124 -10.22 9.54 9.21
C PRO A 124 -11.28 9.45 10.31
N GLU A 125 -12.35 10.24 10.21
CA GLU A 125 -13.48 10.25 11.13
C GLU A 125 -14.23 8.90 11.13
N ALA A 126 -14.31 8.22 9.98
CA ALA A 126 -14.96 6.93 9.85
C ALA A 126 -14.23 5.82 10.63
N SER A 127 -12.91 5.99 10.87
CA SER A 127 -12.11 5.02 11.60
C SER A 127 -12.33 5.06 13.12
N LYS A 128 -12.87 6.16 13.67
CA LYS A 128 -13.04 6.32 15.13
C LYS A 128 -14.09 5.38 15.73
N HIS A 129 -15.07 4.96 14.95
CA HIS A 129 -16.17 4.10 15.40
C HIS A 129 -16.03 2.65 14.95
N LYS A 130 -14.84 2.25 14.47
CA LYS A 130 -14.59 0.88 14.03
C LYS A 130 -14.56 -0.07 15.22
N ILE A 131 -15.19 -1.22 15.04
CA ILE A 131 -15.05 -2.35 15.96
C ILE A 131 -13.73 -3.05 15.63
N LEU A 132 -12.92 -3.33 16.66
CA LEU A 132 -11.70 -4.10 16.51
C LEU A 132 -12.02 -5.49 15.97
N PHE A 133 -11.14 -6.03 15.12
CA PHE A 133 -11.36 -7.33 14.47
C PHE A 133 -11.58 -8.45 15.50
N GLU A 134 -10.86 -8.41 16.63
CA GLU A 134 -10.95 -9.37 17.74
C GLU A 134 -12.31 -9.36 18.44
N ASN A 135 -13.06 -8.26 18.34
CA ASN A 135 -14.38 -8.11 18.96
C ASN A 135 -15.51 -8.59 18.04
N LEU A 136 -15.23 -8.93 16.78
CA LEU A 136 -16.23 -9.44 15.86
C LEU A 136 -16.65 -10.86 16.28
N THR A 137 -17.96 -11.13 16.22
CA THR A 137 -18.48 -12.48 16.51
C THR A 137 -18.14 -13.41 15.34
N PRO A 138 -17.38 -14.49 15.55
CA PRO A 138 -17.08 -15.44 14.49
C PRO A 138 -18.37 -16.20 14.10
N LEU A 139 -18.65 -16.28 12.80
CA LEU A 139 -19.78 -17.02 12.25
C LEU A 139 -19.29 -17.97 11.16
N HIS A 140 -20.09 -19.00 10.88
CA HIS A 140 -19.90 -19.80 9.68
C HIS A 140 -20.22 -18.98 8.43
N PRO A 141 -19.57 -19.25 7.28
CA PRO A 141 -19.91 -18.59 6.03
C PRO A 141 -21.38 -18.82 5.66
N THR A 142 -22.11 -17.73 5.47
CA THR A 142 -23.53 -17.74 5.06
C THR A 142 -23.69 -17.40 3.58
N GLU A 143 -22.70 -16.74 2.98
CA GLU A 143 -22.70 -16.34 1.59
C GLU A 143 -21.66 -17.13 0.79
N CYS A 144 -22.13 -17.82 -0.26
CA CYS A 144 -21.29 -18.57 -1.17
C CYS A 144 -20.55 -17.63 -2.14
N LEU A 145 -19.26 -17.87 -2.34
CA LEU A 145 -18.45 -17.27 -3.39
C LEU A 145 -18.45 -18.21 -4.60
N LYS A 146 -19.42 -18.02 -5.50
CA LYS A 146 -19.53 -18.81 -6.71
C LYS A 146 -18.30 -18.62 -7.60
N LEU A 147 -17.54 -19.70 -7.81
CA LEU A 147 -16.33 -19.67 -8.64
C LEU A 147 -16.64 -19.91 -10.12
N GLU A 148 -17.70 -20.65 -10.43
CA GLU A 148 -18.18 -20.87 -11.80
C GLU A 148 -18.49 -19.54 -12.47
N ARG A 149 -17.81 -19.30 -13.60
CA ARG A 149 -17.97 -18.10 -14.44
C ARG A 149 -18.93 -18.39 -15.60
N ASP A 150 -19.52 -17.34 -16.17
CA ASP A 150 -20.37 -17.46 -17.36
C ASP A 150 -19.54 -17.52 -18.66
N ILE A 151 -18.70 -18.55 -18.76
CA ILE A 151 -17.83 -18.82 -19.92
C ILE A 151 -17.77 -20.32 -20.20
N ARG A 152 -17.59 -20.71 -21.46
CA ARG A 152 -17.50 -22.11 -21.91
C ARG A 152 -16.06 -22.64 -22.05
N GLY A 153 -15.06 -21.89 -21.58
CA GLY A 153 -13.66 -22.29 -21.62
C GLY A 153 -13.32 -23.44 -20.67
N GLU A 154 -12.31 -24.24 -21.01
CA GLU A 154 -11.85 -25.38 -20.20
C GLU A 154 -11.38 -24.94 -18.80
N GLU A 155 -10.85 -23.72 -18.69
CA GLU A 155 -10.42 -23.09 -17.43
C GLU A 155 -11.55 -22.89 -16.42
N ASN A 156 -12.81 -22.99 -16.85
CA ASN A 156 -13.97 -22.92 -15.96
C ASN A 156 -14.27 -24.26 -15.29
N THR A 157 -13.74 -25.37 -15.81
CA THR A 157 -13.99 -26.72 -15.28
C THR A 157 -13.51 -26.85 -13.83
N THR A 158 -12.32 -26.34 -13.51
CA THR A 158 -11.77 -26.36 -12.14
C THR A 158 -12.70 -25.64 -11.17
N SER A 159 -13.14 -24.43 -11.50
CA SER A 159 -14.07 -23.65 -10.68
C SER A 159 -15.39 -24.38 -10.44
N ARG A 160 -15.96 -25.00 -11.48
CA ARG A 160 -17.22 -25.77 -11.39
C ARG A 160 -17.08 -26.99 -10.50
N VAL A 161 -15.98 -27.72 -10.61
CA VAL A 161 -15.69 -28.88 -9.76
C VAL A 161 -15.57 -28.46 -8.30
N ILE A 162 -14.88 -27.35 -8.02
CA ILE A 162 -14.79 -26.81 -6.65
C ILE A 162 -16.16 -26.43 -6.12
N ASP A 163 -16.98 -25.68 -6.87
CA ASP A 163 -18.32 -25.28 -6.45
C ASP A 163 -19.23 -26.48 -6.13
N MET A 164 -19.08 -27.61 -6.83
CA MET A 164 -19.86 -28.83 -6.60
C MET A 164 -19.37 -29.66 -5.39
N ILE A 165 -18.05 -29.75 -5.20
CA ILE A 165 -17.46 -30.69 -4.23
C ILE A 165 -17.11 -30.01 -2.91
N ALA A 166 -16.56 -28.80 -2.99
CA ALA A 166 -16.01 -28.05 -1.84
C ALA A 166 -16.32 -26.55 -2.00
N PRO A 167 -17.61 -26.15 -1.89
CA PRO A 167 -18.01 -24.75 -2.08
C PRO A 167 -17.29 -23.83 -1.09
N ILE A 168 -16.89 -22.65 -1.57
CA ILE A 168 -16.15 -21.65 -0.80
C ILE A 168 -17.11 -20.51 -0.42
N GLY A 169 -17.16 -20.15 0.85
CA GLY A 169 -17.94 -19.01 1.33
C GLY A 169 -17.08 -17.82 1.80
N LYS A 170 -17.72 -16.67 2.03
CA LYS A 170 -17.05 -15.51 2.64
C LYS A 170 -16.62 -15.82 4.08
N GLY A 171 -15.32 -15.73 4.35
CA GLY A 171 -14.73 -16.12 5.63
C GLY A 171 -14.35 -17.60 5.72
N GLN A 172 -14.41 -18.36 4.62
CA GLN A 172 -13.99 -19.77 4.58
C GLN A 172 -12.50 -19.91 4.91
N ARG A 173 -12.18 -20.88 5.78
CA ARG A 173 -10.81 -21.31 6.05
C ARG A 173 -10.59 -22.70 5.46
N GLY A 174 -10.04 -22.75 4.24
CA GLY A 174 -9.78 -23.99 3.50
C GLY A 174 -8.29 -24.33 3.42
N MET A 175 -8.00 -25.58 3.04
CA MET A 175 -6.65 -26.06 2.77
C MET A 175 -6.64 -26.88 1.48
N LEU A 176 -5.76 -26.53 0.55
CA LEU A 176 -5.53 -27.30 -0.67
C LEU A 176 -4.36 -28.27 -0.44
N VAL A 177 -4.71 -29.52 -0.14
CA VAL A 177 -3.71 -30.58 0.08
C VAL A 177 -3.27 -31.13 -1.27
N ALA A 178 -1.97 -30.99 -1.59
CA ALA A 178 -1.45 -31.32 -2.91
C ALA A 178 0.00 -31.80 -2.83
N SER A 179 0.32 -32.90 -3.53
CA SER A 179 1.70 -33.38 -3.68
C SER A 179 2.51 -32.50 -4.64
N PRO A 180 3.86 -32.62 -4.67
CA PRO A 180 4.67 -31.94 -5.68
C PRO A 180 4.22 -32.29 -7.12
N LYS A 181 4.24 -31.30 -8.02
CA LYS A 181 3.87 -31.43 -9.45
C LYS A 181 2.41 -31.85 -9.74
N SER A 182 1.48 -31.66 -8.81
CA SER A 182 0.05 -31.98 -8.98
C SER A 182 -0.80 -30.86 -9.61
N GLY A 183 -0.20 -29.77 -10.07
CA GLY A 183 -0.92 -28.68 -10.75
C GLY A 183 -1.48 -27.57 -9.85
N LYS A 184 -0.99 -27.41 -8.62
CA LYS A 184 -1.47 -26.38 -7.66
C LYS A 184 -1.33 -24.90 -8.09
N THR A 185 -0.58 -24.59 -9.15
CA THR A 185 -0.33 -23.21 -9.64
C THR A 185 -1.13 -22.87 -10.90
N VAL A 186 -1.75 -23.88 -11.54
CA VAL A 186 -2.42 -23.76 -12.83
C VAL A 186 -3.56 -22.76 -12.80
#